data_AF-A0A413PJ84-F1
#
_entry.id   AF-A0A413PJ84-F1
#
_cell.length_a   1.000
_cell.length_b   1.000
_cell.length_c   1.000
_cell.angle_alpha   90.00
_cell.angle_beta   90.00
_cell.angle_gamma   90.00
#
_symmetry.space_group_name_H-M   'P 1'
#
loop_
_entity.id
_entity.type
_entity.pdbx_description
1 polymer ?
#
loop_
_entity_poly.entity_id
_entity_poly.type
_entity_poly.pdbx_seq_one_letter_code
_entity_poly.pdbx_strand_id
1 'polypeptide(L)'
;MTKALYILLSQLAINSLILVVLAVACNFLPDSPFKSFLNANALAPLQPYMKYINWFLPVEEIICILEVWVVCIAQYFFWELCQKILNSVSSNSSTNGLTSVGK
;
A
#
# COMPACT_ATOMS: atom_id res chain seq x y z
N MET A 1 -28.91 26.93 14.17
CA MET A 1 -28.33 27.21 12.84
C MET A 1 -26.81 26.99 12.82
N THR A 2 -26.04 27.67 13.67
CA THR A 2 -24.56 27.52 13.75
C THR A 2 -24.08 26.11 14.10
N LYS A 3 -24.88 25.34 14.84
CA LYS A 3 -24.45 24.00 15.25
C LYS A 3 -24.38 22.96 14.13
N ALA A 4 -25.40 22.92 13.29
CA ALA A 4 -25.43 22.04 12.13
C ALA A 4 -24.34 22.41 11.11
N LEU A 5 -24.01 23.71 10.99
CA LEU A 5 -22.97 24.20 10.10
C LEU A 5 -21.59 23.65 10.45
N TYR A 6 -21.20 23.65 11.73
CA TYR A 6 -19.88 23.11 12.13
C TYR A 6 -19.77 21.60 11.90
N ILE A 7 -20.87 20.86 12.08
CA ILE A 7 -20.90 19.40 11.89
C ILE A 7 -20.66 19.07 10.43
N LEU A 8 -21.34 19.77 9.51
CA LEU A 8 -21.19 19.56 8.08
C LEU A 8 -19.79 19.94 7.58
N LEU A 9 -19.22 21.04 8.08
CA LEU A 9 -17.86 21.46 7.76
C LEU A 9 -16.82 20.46 8.28
N SER A 10 -16.99 19.95 9.51
CA SER A 10 -16.11 18.89 10.04
C SER A 10 -16.21 17.59 9.25
N GLN A 11 -17.42 17.20 8.84
CA GLN A 11 -17.64 15.97 8.07
C GLN A 11 -16.96 16.04 6.69
N LEU A 12 -17.03 17.20 6.03
CA LEU A 12 -16.36 17.40 4.75
C LEU A 12 -14.83 17.32 4.88
N ALA A 13 -14.28 17.92 5.94
CA ALA A 13 -12.85 17.86 6.23
C ALA A 13 -12.37 16.43 6.53
N ILE A 14 -13.15 15.66 7.29
CA ILE A 14 -12.85 14.26 7.62
C ILE A 14 -12.88 13.39 6.36
N ASN A 15 -13.89 13.55 5.50
CA ASN A 15 -14.00 12.81 4.24
C ASN A 15 -12.83 13.15 3.31
N SER A 16 -12.42 14.43 3.24
CA SER A 16 -11.25 14.84 2.45
C SER A 16 -9.94 14.24 2.99
N LEU A 17 -9.77 14.20 4.31
CA LEU A 17 -8.60 13.60 4.95
C LEU A 17 -8.51 12.10 4.64
N ILE A 18 -9.63 11.38 4.72
CA ILE A 18 -9.71 9.95 4.39
C ILE A 18 -9.27 9.68 2.95
N LEU A 19 -9.71 10.52 2.01
CA LEU A 19 -9.40 10.35 0.59
C LEU A 19 -7.92 10.63 0.30
N VAL A 20 -7.33 11.64 0.95
CA VAL A 20 -5.91 11.95 0.80
C VAL A 20 -5.05 10.81 1.35
N VAL A 21 -5.36 10.28 2.53
CA VAL A 21 -4.64 9.14 3.11
C VAL A 21 -4.76 7.91 2.22
N LEU A 22 -5.96 7.65 1.66
CA LEU A 22 -6.18 6.53 0.75
C LEU A 22 -5.45 6.74 -0.59
N ALA A 23 -5.42 7.97 -1.12
CA ALA A 23 -4.69 8.30 -2.34
C ALA A 23 -3.17 8.20 -2.15
N VAL A 24 -2.65 8.57 -0.97
CA VAL A 24 -1.24 8.38 -0.63
C VAL A 24 -0.93 6.90 -0.48
N ALA A 25 -1.80 6.12 0.17
CA ALA A 25 -1.64 4.66 0.25
C ALA A 25 -1.67 4.02 -1.14
N CYS A 26 -2.59 4.41 -2.02
CA CYS A 26 -2.67 3.93 -3.40
C CYS A 26 -1.53 4.40 -4.30
N ASN A 27 -0.93 5.57 -4.05
CA ASN A 27 0.29 6.00 -4.77
C ASN A 27 1.56 5.34 -4.22
N PHE A 28 1.56 4.98 -2.94
CA PHE A 28 2.66 4.26 -2.32
C PHE A 28 2.72 2.81 -2.79
N LEU A 29 1.56 2.22 -3.11
CA LEU A 29 1.50 0.97 -3.86
C LEU A 29 1.79 1.30 -5.34
N PRO A 30 2.90 0.81 -5.92
CA PRO A 30 3.11 0.95 -7.34
C PRO A 30 1.97 0.25 -8.10
N ASP A 31 1.57 0.84 -9.22
CA ASP A 31 0.75 0.18 -10.23
C ASP A 31 1.37 -1.21 -10.49
N SER A 32 0.56 -2.27 -10.38
CA SER A 32 1.00 -3.67 -10.36
C SER A 32 2.30 -3.90 -11.14
N PRO A 33 3.37 -4.41 -10.50
CA PRO A 33 4.63 -4.65 -11.20
C PRO A 33 4.47 -5.66 -12.33
N PHE A 34 3.36 -6.43 -12.35
CA PHE A 34 2.99 -7.36 -13.41
C PHE A 34 2.29 -6.71 -14.60
N LYS A 35 1.74 -5.50 -14.44
CA LYS A 35 1.01 -4.78 -15.50
C LYS A 35 1.89 -4.48 -16.72
N SER A 36 3.17 -4.17 -16.50
CA SER A 36 4.16 -4.01 -17.58
C SER A 36 4.47 -5.32 -18.29
N PHE A 37 4.48 -6.46 -17.58
CA PHE A 37 4.72 -7.78 -18.18
C PHE A 37 3.49 -8.35 -18.89
N LEU A 38 2.28 -7.97 -18.46
CA LEU A 38 1.02 -8.37 -19.08
C LEU A 38 0.70 -7.55 -20.34
N ASN A 39 1.01 -6.25 -20.36
CA ASN A 39 0.79 -5.38 -21.53
C ASN A 39 1.88 -5.51 -22.60
N ALA A 40 3.14 -5.74 -22.21
CA ALA A 40 4.25 -5.72 -23.16
C ALA A 40 4.51 -7.11 -23.73
N ASN A 41 3.80 -7.50 -24.80
CA ASN A 41 4.22 -8.50 -25.80
C ASN A 41 4.68 -9.91 -25.33
N ALA A 42 4.78 -10.20 -24.03
CA ALA A 42 5.33 -11.42 -23.47
C ALA A 42 4.30 -12.56 -23.52
N LEU A 43 3.01 -12.20 -23.47
CA LEU A 43 1.88 -13.13 -23.64
C LEU A 43 1.39 -13.22 -25.09
N ALA A 44 1.86 -12.37 -26.01
CA ALA A 44 1.47 -12.43 -27.43
C ALA A 44 1.73 -13.80 -28.10
N PRO A 45 2.85 -14.52 -27.79
CA PRO A 45 3.07 -15.87 -28.31
C PRO A 45 2.21 -16.94 -27.62
N LEU A 46 1.74 -16.66 -26.41
CA LEU A 46 0.98 -17.59 -25.56
C LEU A 46 -0.55 -17.39 -25.67
N GLN A 47 -1.01 -16.27 -26.23
CA GLN A 47 -2.42 -15.97 -26.50
C GLN A 47 -3.20 -17.11 -27.19
N PRO A 48 -2.64 -17.80 -28.22
CA PRO A 48 -3.35 -18.91 -28.88
C PRO A 48 -3.56 -20.11 -27.94
N TYR A 49 -2.64 -20.32 -27.00
CA TYR A 49 -2.64 -21.45 -26.06
C TYR A 49 -3.37 -21.13 -24.76
N MET A 50 -3.46 -19.85 -24.38
CA MET A 50 -4.21 -19.38 -23.21
C MET A 50 -5.67 -19.80 -23.23
N LYS A 51 -6.32 -19.84 -24.40
CA LYS A 51 -7.73 -20.27 -24.49
C LYS A 51 -7.93 -21.73 -24.06
N TYR A 52 -6.95 -22.59 -24.34
CA TYR A 52 -6.97 -24.00 -23.93
C TYR A 52 -6.65 -24.15 -22.44
N ILE A 53 -5.72 -23.35 -21.92
CA ILE A 53 -5.36 -23.36 -20.50
C ILE A 53 -6.50 -22.79 -19.64
N ASN A 54 -7.18 -21.73 -20.10
CA ASN A 54 -8.27 -21.08 -19.36
C ASN A 54 -9.50 -21.96 -19.15
N TRP A 55 -9.69 -22.99 -20.00
CA TRP A 55 -10.76 -23.98 -19.82
C TRP A 55 -10.50 -24.93 -18.64
N PHE A 56 -9.23 -25.15 -18.30
CA PHE A 56 -8.82 -26.03 -17.18
C PHE A 56 -8.44 -25.24 -15.92
N LEU A 57 -7.88 -24.04 -16.09
CA LEU A 57 -7.35 -23.23 -15.02
C LEU A 57 -7.53 -21.73 -15.36
N PRO A 58 -8.38 -20.98 -14.63
CA PRO A 58 -8.58 -19.55 -14.87
C PRO A 58 -7.34 -18.75 -14.43
N VAL A 59 -6.40 -18.57 -15.36
CA VAL A 59 -5.08 -17.98 -15.09
C VAL A 59 -5.21 -16.51 -14.67
N GLU A 60 -6.19 -15.80 -15.22
CA GLU A 60 -6.46 -14.40 -14.92
C GLU A 60 -6.84 -14.21 -13.44
N GLU A 61 -7.69 -15.08 -12.90
CA GLU A 61 -8.10 -15.04 -11.49
C GLU A 61 -6.93 -15.38 -10.56
N ILE A 62 -6.12 -16.38 -10.92
CA ILE A 62 -4.94 -16.78 -10.13
C ILE A 62 -3.93 -15.64 -10.03
N ILE A 63 -3.65 -14.96 -11.15
CA ILE A 63 -2.72 -13.82 -11.17
C ILE A 63 -3.27 -12.66 -10.35
N CYS A 64 -4.57 -12.34 -10.48
CA CYS A 64 -5.22 -11.29 -9.69
C CYS A 64 -5.10 -11.56 -8.19
N ILE A 65 -5.36 -12.80 -7.75
CA ILE A 65 -5.28 -13.20 -6.34
C ILE A 65 -3.82 -13.17 -5.84
N LEU A 66 -2.87 -13.64 -6.65
CA LEU A 66 -1.43 -13.57 -6.32
C LEU A 66 -0.96 -12.13 -6.18
N GLU A 67 -1.41 -11.23 -7.05
CA GLU A 67 -1.06 -9.82 -7.00
C GLU A 67 -1.57 -9.18 -5.70
N VAL A 68 -2.84 -9.38 -5.36
CA VAL A 68 -3.43 -8.88 -4.10
C VAL A 68 -2.69 -9.45 -2.89
N TRP A 69 -2.33 -10.74 -2.92
CA TRP A 69 -1.57 -11.38 -1.84
C TRP A 69 -0.17 -10.77 -1.66
N VAL A 70 0.57 -10.55 -2.76
CA VAL A 70 1.89 -9.89 -2.72
C VAL A 70 1.77 -8.48 -2.16
N VAL A 71 0.74 -7.72 -2.55
CA VAL A 71 0.48 -6.38 -2.05
C VAL A 71 0.20 -6.39 -0.54
N CYS A 72 -0.62 -7.33 -0.05
CA CYS A 72 -0.89 -7.48 1.38
C CYS A 72 0.38 -7.79 2.18
N ILE A 73 1.25 -8.66 1.64
CA ILE A 73 2.53 -9.00 2.27
C ILE A 73 3.50 -7.81 2.26
N ALA A 74 3.59 -7.09 1.14
CA ALA A 74 4.42 -5.90 1.05
C ALA A 74 3.99 -4.85 2.08
N GLN A 75 2.68 -4.66 2.28
CA GLN A 75 2.14 -3.77 3.31
C GLN A 75 2.52 -4.23 4.73
N TYR A 76 2.46 -5.53 5.02
CA TYR A 76 2.90 -6.07 6.31
C TYR A 76 4.38 -5.77 6.59
N PHE A 77 5.26 -6.01 5.61
CA PHE A 77 6.68 -5.70 5.76
C PHE A 77 6.98 -4.21 5.85
N PHE A 78 6.18 -3.37 5.18
CA PHE A 78 6.28 -1.92 5.32
C PHE A 78 6.00 -1.47 6.76
N TRP A 79 4.97 -2.03 7.38
CA TRP A 79 4.65 -1.74 8.79
C TRP A 79 5.76 -2.17 9.76
N GLU A 80 6.35 -3.36 9.55
CA GLU A 80 7.52 -3.83 10.31
C GLU A 80 8.71 -2.86 10.20
N LEU A 81 8.98 -2.35 8.99
CA LEU A 81 10.04 -1.37 8.76
C LEU A 81 9.77 -0.05 9.50
N CYS A 82 8.54 0.46 9.43
CA CYS A 82 8.14 1.67 10.15
C CYS A 82 8.34 1.54 11.67
N GLN A 83 7.92 0.42 12.27
CA GLN A 83 8.13 0.16 13.70
C GLN A 83 9.61 0.12 14.07
N LYS A 84 10.44 -0.53 13.24
CA LYS A 84 11.89 -0.61 13.48
C LYS A 84 12.55 0.77 13.43
N ILE A 85 12.14 1.63 12.50
CA ILE A 85 12.62 3.00 12.41
C ILE A 85 12.20 3.81 13.65
N LEU A 86 10.93 3.76 14.04
CA LEU A 86 10.41 4.47 15.21
C LEU A 86 11.14 4.06 16.50
N ASN A 87 11.35 2.76 16.71
CA ASN A 87 12.06 2.23 17.87
C ASN A 87 13.53 2.68 17.87
N SER A 88 14.17 2.74 16.69
CA SER A 88 15.56 3.19 16.56
C SER A 88 15.71 4.69 16.82
N VAL A 89 14.73 5.50 16.41
CA VAL A 89 14.69 6.94 16.72
C VAL A 89 14.43 7.18 18.21
N SER A 90 13.49 6.43 18.80
CA SER A 90 13.18 6.52 20.23
C SER A 90 14.37 6.10 21.10
N SER A 91 15.11 5.05 20.74
CA SER A 91 16.26 4.61 21.52
C SER A 91 17.42 5.62 21.49
N ASN A 92 17.67 6.24 20.33
CA ASN A 92 18.69 7.29 20.17
C ASN A 92 18.37 8.54 21.01
N SER A 93 17.09 8.89 21.12
CA SER A 93 16.59 10.00 21.94
C SER A 93 16.89 9.80 23.43
N SER A 94 16.74 8.58 23.95
CA SER A 94 17.01 8.25 25.36
C SER A 94 18.51 8.35 25.71
N THR A 95 19.41 7.98 24.79
CA THR A 95 20.86 8.07 25.01
C THR A 95 21.38 9.51 25.01
N ASN A 96 20.79 10.41 24.22
CA ASN A 96 21.20 11.82 24.19
C ASN A 96 20.76 12.60 25.45
N GLY A 97 19.71 12.16 26.13
CA GLY A 97 19.29 12.74 27.43
C GLY A 97 20.27 12.43 28.58
N LEU A 98 20.89 11.25 28.59
CA LEU A 98 21.84 10.84 29.64
C LEU A 98 23.21 11.51 29.51
N THR A 99 23.66 11.83 28.30
CA THR A 99 24.96 12.53 28.09
C THR A 99 24.87 14.04 28.30
N SER A 100 23.65 14.62 28.33
CA SER A 100 23.43 16.04 28.64
C SER A 100 23.30 16.34 30.14
N VAL A 101 23.03 15.34 30.98
CA VAL A 101 22.90 15.52 32.45
C VAL A 101 24.23 15.20 33.18
N GLY A 102 25.24 14.72 32.44
CA GLY A 102 26.56 14.34 32.94
C GLY A 102 27.68 15.36 32.73
N LYS A 103 27.37 16.65 32.58
CA LYS A 103 28.35 17.75 32.59
C LYS A 103 27.95 18.83 33.57
#